data_AF-A0A061N706-F1
#
_entry.id   AF-A0A061N706-F1
#
_cell.length_a   1.000
_cell.length_b   1.000
_cell.length_c   1.000
_cell.angle_alpha   90.00
_cell.angle_beta   90.00
_cell.angle_gamma   90.00
#
_symmetry.space_group_name_H-M   'P 1'
#
loop_
_entity.id
_entity.type
_entity.pdbx_description
1 polymer ?
#
loop_
_entity_poly.entity_id
_entity_poly.type
_entity_poly.pdbx_seq_one_letter_code
_entity_poly.pdbx_strand_id
1 'polypeptide(L)' 'MPLSKEHIGNAYQSEEVSRIPATLYEAIDCWKNSTVVQEVLGGDVALHYLHTAVVEQEQHNRYVSELEIKRNFEQC' A
#
# COMPACT_ATOMS: atom_id res chain seq x y z
N MET A 1 6.50 12.31 -19.13
CA MET A 1 7.90 12.08 -18.70
C MET A 1 8.40 10.82 -19.38
N PRO A 2 9.66 10.76 -19.85
CA PRO A 2 10.19 9.53 -20.42
C PRO A 2 10.29 8.44 -19.34
N LEU A 3 9.94 7.21 -19.70
CA LEU A 3 10.05 6.06 -18.80
C LEU A 3 11.51 5.77 -18.48
N SER A 4 11.78 5.26 -17.28
CA SER A 4 13.10 4.75 -16.92
C SER A 4 13.49 3.57 -17.81
N LYS A 5 14.80 3.33 -17.92
CA LYS A 5 15.32 2.18 -18.65
C LYS A 5 14.75 0.88 -18.09
N GLU A 6 14.54 -0.11 -18.96
CA GLU A 6 14.10 -1.44 -18.58
C GLU A 6 15.09 -2.11 -17.62
N HIS A 7 14.56 -2.78 -16.60
CA HIS A 7 15.37 -3.62 -15.73
C HIS A 7 15.60 -4.98 -16.41
N ILE A 8 16.86 -5.39 -16.55
CA ILE A 8 17.25 -6.67 -17.15
C ILE A 8 17.80 -7.57 -16.05
N GLY A 9 17.15 -8.71 -15.79
CA GLY A 9 17.56 -9.66 -14.76
C GLY A 9 16.43 -10.02 -13.79
N ASN A 10 16.79 -10.65 -12.67
CA ASN A 10 15.85 -11.05 -11.62
C ASN A 10 15.68 -9.94 -10.58
N ALA A 11 14.56 -9.22 -10.64
CA ALA A 11 14.26 -8.12 -9.72
C ALA A 11 14.13 -8.56 -8.24
N TYR A 12 13.86 -9.84 -7.95
CA TYR A 12 13.82 -10.33 -6.56
C TYR A 12 15.19 -10.42 -5.90
N GLN A 13 16.26 -10.48 -6.70
CA GLN A 13 17.64 -10.53 -6.24
C GLN A 13 18.34 -9.16 -6.29
N SER A 14 17.64 -8.14 -6.80
CA SER A 14 18.20 -6.81 -6.97
C SER A 14 17.83 -5.90 -5.81
N GLU A 15 18.84 -5.31 -5.17
CA GLU A 15 18.68 -4.27 -4.15
C GLU A 15 18.55 -2.86 -4.78
N GLU A 16 18.82 -2.74 -6.07
CA GLU A 16 18.90 -1.46 -6.80
C GLU A 16 17.55 -1.00 -7.38
N VAL A 17 16.53 -1.87 -7.35
CA VAL A 17 15.20 -1.56 -7.86
C VAL A 17 14.40 -0.79 -6.81
N SER A 18 13.88 0.39 -7.20
CA SER A 18 13.00 1.18 -6.35
C SER A 18 11.78 0.37 -5.92
N ARG A 19 11.52 0.35 -4.61
CA ARG A 19 10.40 -0.38 -4.02
C ARG A 19 9.14 0.49 -4.08
N ILE A 20 8.04 -0.12 -4.49
CA ILE A 20 6.71 0.46 -4.30
C ILE A 20 6.32 0.35 -2.81
N PRO A 21 5.33 1.16 -2.35
CA PRO A 21 4.73 1.00 -1.02
C PRO A 21 4.41 -0.47 -0.72
N ALA A 22 4.93 -0.97 0.39
CA ALA A 22 4.80 -2.37 0.78
C ALA A 22 3.51 -2.63 1.57
N THR A 23 2.89 -1.57 2.10
CA THR A 23 1.67 -1.64 2.90
C THR A 23 0.62 -0.67 2.37
N LEU A 24 -0.65 -0.97 2.69
CA LEU A 24 -1.74 -0.06 2.37
C LEU A 24 -1.60 1.29 3.12
N TYR A 25 -1.01 1.32 4.31
CA TYR A 25 -0.64 2.57 5.00
C TYR A 25 0.26 3.47 4.16
N GLU A 26 1.37 2.93 3.68
CA GLU A 26 2.31 3.69 2.86
C GLU A 26 1.65 4.14 1.55
N ALA A 27 0.79 3.30 0.97
CA ALA A 27 0.04 3.66 -0.23
C ALA A 27 -0.98 4.78 0.03
N ILE A 28 -1.67 4.76 1.18
CA ILE A 28 -2.57 5.83 1.64
C ILE A 28 -1.80 7.16 1.79
N ASP A 29 -0.61 7.12 2.40
CA ASP A 29 0.23 8.31 2.55
C ASP A 29 0.73 8.84 1.21
N CYS A 30 1.16 7.95 0.30
CA CYS A 30 1.52 8.35 -1.06
C CYS A 30 0.33 8.96 -1.81
N TRP A 31 -0.86 8.35 -1.71
CA TRP A 31 -2.07 8.82 -2.36
C TRP A 31 -2.49 10.20 -1.88
N LYS A 32 -2.52 10.40 -0.55
CA LYS A 32 -2.90 11.66 0.09
C LYS A 32 -2.04 12.84 -0.36
N ASN A 33 -0.76 12.58 -0.63
CA ASN A 33 0.21 13.60 -1.04
C ASN A 33 0.41 13.69 -2.56
N SER A 34 -0.30 12.89 -3.35
CA SER A 34 -0.12 12.83 -4.81
C SER A 34 -0.95 13.89 -5.54
N THR A 35 -0.26 14.85 -6.17
CA THR A 35 -0.91 15.83 -7.06
C THR A 35 -1.46 15.17 -8.33
N VAL A 36 -0.77 14.14 -8.84
CA VAL A 36 -1.18 13.40 -10.05
C VAL A 36 -2.53 12.73 -9.86
N VAL A 37 -2.78 12.16 -8.69
CA VAL A 37 -4.07 11.52 -8.37
C VAL A 37 -5.21 12.54 -8.40
N GLN A 38 -4.99 13.72 -7.81
CA GLN A 38 -5.98 14.80 -7.79
C GLN A 38 -6.27 15.33 -9.20
N GLU A 39 -5.25 15.49 -10.04
CA GLU A 39 -5.38 15.97 -11.41
C GLU A 39 -6.10 14.98 -12.33
N VAL A 40 -5.80 13.68 -12.21
CA VAL A 40 -6.33 12.64 -13.10
C VAL A 40 -7.73 12.20 -12.71
N LEU A 41 -7.99 12.03 -11.41
CA LEU A 41 -9.28 11.51 -10.92
C LEU A 41 -10.26 12.61 -10.51
N GLY A 42 -9.77 13.82 -10.23
CA GLY A 42 -10.56 14.88 -9.61
C GLY A 42 -10.64 14.72 -8.09
N GLY A 43 -10.85 15.85 -7.40
CA GLY A 43 -10.76 15.92 -5.94
C GLY A 43 -11.77 15.05 -5.20
N ASP A 44 -13.03 15.06 -5.64
CA ASP A 44 -14.10 14.30 -4.96
C ASP A 44 -13.87 12.79 -5.04
N VAL A 45 -13.46 12.29 -6.21
CA VAL A 45 -13.18 10.86 -6.43
C VAL A 45 -11.92 10.45 -5.67
N ALA A 46 -10.86 11.24 -5.75
CA ALA A 46 -9.62 10.97 -5.03
C ALA A 46 -9.84 10.93 -3.51
N LEU A 47 -10.65 11.86 -2.98
CA LEU A 47 -10.99 11.90 -1.55
C LEU A 47 -11.87 10.71 -1.14
N HIS A 48 -12.85 10.33 -1.97
CA HIS A 48 -13.71 9.19 -1.69
C HIS A 48 -12.91 7.89 -1.55
N TYR A 49 -12.00 7.61 -2.50
CA TYR A 49 -11.15 6.42 -2.42
C TYR A 49 -10.16 6.48 -1.27
N LEU A 50 -9.59 7.66 -0.97
CA LEU A 50 -8.72 7.83 0.19
C LEU A 50 -9.46 7.49 1.49
N HIS A 51 -10.68 7.99 1.66
CA HIS A 51 -11.50 7.70 2.83
C HIS A 51 -11.83 6.20 2.92
N THR A 52 -12.23 5.57 1.82
CA THR A 52 -12.50 4.13 1.78
C THR A 52 -11.28 3.31 2.20
N ALA A 53 -10.10 3.61 1.63
CA ALA A 53 -8.87 2.92 1.97
C ALA A 53 -8.51 3.04 3.46
N VAL A 54 -8.70 4.22 4.06
CA VAL A 54 -8.48 4.42 5.50
C VAL A 54 -9.42 3.57 6.34
N VAL A 55 -10.71 3.55 6.01
CA VAL A 55 -11.71 2.74 6.75
C VAL A 55 -11.40 1.25 6.64
N GLU A 56 -11.01 0.77 5.46
CA GLU A 56 -10.61 -0.62 5.25
C GLU A 56 -9.36 -0.99 6.05
N GLN A 57 -8.35 -0.11 6.06
CA GLN A 57 -7.14 -0.30 6.84
C GLN A 57 -7.43 -0.36 8.34
N GLU A 58 -8.28 0.54 8.84
CA GLU A 58 -8.71 0.53 10.24
C GLU A 58 -9.50 -0.74 10.61
N GLN A 59 -10.36 -1.22 9.71
CA GLN A 59 -11.09 -2.45 9.91
C GLN A 59 -10.15 -3.66 9.95
N HIS A 60 -9.13 -3.69 9.08
CA HIS A 60 -8.11 -4.74 9.08
C HIS A 60 -7.33 -4.77 10.40
N ASN A 61 -6.95 -3.62 10.96
CA ASN A 61 -6.23 -3.58 12.23
C ASN A 61 -7.01 -4.14 13.42
N ARG A 62 -8.34 -4.09 13.36
CA ARG A 62 -9.21 -4.62 14.41
C ARG A 62 -9.41 -6.13 14.29
N TYR A 63 -9.03 -6.72 13.15
CA TYR A 63 -9.19 -8.14 12.92
C TYR A 63 -8.02 -8.93 13.51
N VAL A 64 -8.32 -9.87 14.40
CA VAL A 64 -7.34 -10.83 14.90
C VAL A 64 -7.35 -12.05 14.00
N SER A 65 -6.24 -12.30 13.32
CA SER A 65 -6.10 -13.42 12.40
C SER A 65 -5.77 -14.73 13.13
N GLU A 66 -6.12 -15.86 12.51
CA GLU A 66 -5.74 -17.17 13.03
C GLU A 66 -4.23 -17.36 13.18
N LEU A 67 -3.43 -16.72 12.33
CA LEU A 67 -1.97 -16.76 12.42
C LEU A 67 -1.49 -16.11 13.72
N GLU A 68 -2.07 -14.96 14.09
CA GLU A 68 -1.79 -14.26 15.33
C GLU A 68 -2.23 -15.08 16.55
N ILE A 69 -3.40 -15.73 16.47
CA ILE A 69 -3.86 -16.65 17.51
C ILE A 69 -2.87 -17.81 17.65
N LYS A 70 -2.51 -18.51 16.58
CA LYS A 70 -1.58 -19.66 16.64
C LYS A 70 -0.18 -19.30 17.14
N ARG A 71 0.28 -18.07 16.91
CA ARG A 71 1.60 -17.60 17.37
C ARG A 71 1.61 -17.17 18.84
N ASN A 72 0.53 -16.52 19.29
CA ASN A 72 0.51 -15.83 20.59
C ASN A 72 -0.35 -16.52 21.65
N PHE A 73 -1.28 -17.38 21.25
CA PHE A 73 -1.98 -18.29 22.16
C PHE A 73 -1.29 -19.65 22.05
N GLU A 74 -0.53 -19.95 23.09
CA GLU A 74 0.23 -21.19 23.26
C GLU A 74 -0.64 -22.40 22.93
N GLN A 75 -0.14 -23.27 22.05
CA GLN A 75 -0.59 -24.66 22.02
C GLN A 75 -0.20 -25.29 23.37
N CYS A 76 -1.10 -25.27 24.34
CA CYS A 76 -1.08 -26.22 25.46
C CYS A 76 -1.62 -27.58 25.01
#